data_AF-Q4A8Y5-F1
#
_entry.id   AF-Q4A8Y5-F1
#
_cell.length_a   1.000
_cell.length_b   1.000
_cell.length_c   1.000
_cell.angle_alpha   90.00
_cell.angle_beta   90.00
_cell.angle_gamma   90.00
#
_symmetry.space_group_name_H-M   'P 1'
#
loop_
_entity.id
_entity.type
_entity.pdbx_description
1 polymer ?
#
loop_
_entity_poly.entity_id
_entity_poly.type
_entity_poly.pdbx_seq_one_letter_code
_entity_poly.pdbx_strand_id
1 'polypeptide(L)'
;MDKQKILKLAKSLYFVPNEKVIYTILTEKDQMLARINYLHQFDTKSIQPLEKINSLPKGIEILFEDIPDFTSFREQLFDNSIHSSENQIIIKKVIDD
;
A
#
# COMPACT_ATOMS: atom_id res chain seq x y z
N MET A 1 0.86 18.17 -12.62
CA MET A 1 0.42 16.77 -12.84
C MET A 1 -0.61 16.74 -13.96
N ASP A 2 -0.44 15.84 -14.93
CA ASP A 2 -1.33 15.67 -16.09
C ASP A 2 -2.02 14.30 -16.08
N LYS A 3 -2.94 14.07 -17.03
CA LYS A 3 -3.69 12.81 -17.15
C LYS A 3 -2.78 11.59 -17.33
N GLN A 4 -1.69 11.72 -18.09
CA GLN A 4 -0.75 10.61 -18.31
C GLN A 4 -0.04 10.19 -17.01
N LYS A 5 0.39 11.16 -16.20
CA LYS A 5 1.02 10.90 -14.90
C LYS A 5 0.03 10.26 -13.93
N ILE A 6 -1.24 10.66 -13.94
CA ILE A 6 -2.31 10.02 -13.14
C ILE A 6 -2.49 8.56 -13.53
N LEU A 7 -2.58 8.27 -14.83
CA LEU A 7 -2.71 6.89 -15.33
C LEU A 7 -1.49 6.02 -14.96
N LYS A 8 -0.28 6.58 -15.07
CA LYS A 8 0.94 5.88 -14.68
C LYS A 8 0.96 5.54 -13.18
N LEU A 9 0.60 6.50 -12.32
CA LEU A 9 0.50 6.28 -10.87
C LEU A 9 -0.58 5.26 -10.53
N ALA A 10 -1.75 5.33 -11.17
CA ALA A 10 -2.82 4.38 -10.95
C ALA A 10 -2.40 2.95 -11.36
N LYS A 11 -1.69 2.79 -12.49
CA LYS A 11 -1.11 1.51 -12.90
C LYS A 11 -0.13 0.95 -11.86
N SER A 12 0.72 1.79 -11.28
CA SER A 12 1.64 1.39 -10.21
C SER A 12 0.91 0.97 -8.92
N LEU A 13 -0.33 1.42 -8.72
CA LEU A 13 -1.19 1.03 -7.61
C LEU A 13 -2.15 -0.12 -7.98
N TYR A 14 -1.96 -0.78 -9.13
CA TYR A 14 -2.84 -1.82 -9.66
C TYR A 14 -4.32 -1.38 -9.77
N PHE A 15 -4.52 -0.10 -10.05
CA PHE A 15 -5.82 0.54 -10.13
C PHE A 15 -6.09 1.04 -11.55
N VAL A 16 -7.32 0.80 -12.05
CA VAL A 16 -7.79 1.37 -13.33
C VAL A 16 -8.77 2.50 -13.01
N PRO A 17 -8.36 3.78 -13.13
CA PRO A 17 -9.20 4.89 -12.76
C PRO A 17 -10.26 5.14 -13.85
N ASN A 18 -11.50 5.35 -13.44
CA ASN A 18 -12.52 5.87 -14.35
C ASN A 18 -12.35 7.39 -14.58
N GLU A 19 -13.01 7.94 -15.59
CA GLU A 19 -12.87 9.35 -15.97
C GLU A 19 -13.28 10.32 -14.84
N LYS A 20 -14.26 9.96 -14.00
CA LYS A 20 -14.65 10.77 -12.85
C LYS A 20 -13.49 10.94 -11.88
N VAL A 21 -12.78 9.85 -11.55
CA VAL A 21 -11.60 9.88 -10.68
C VAL A 21 -10.49 10.73 -11.29
N ILE A 22 -10.21 10.56 -12.58
CA ILE A 22 -9.19 11.34 -13.29
C ILE A 22 -9.52 12.84 -13.22
N TYR A 23 -10.78 13.20 -13.49
CA TYR A 23 -11.23 14.59 -13.46
C TYR A 23 -11.13 15.21 -12.05
N THR A 24 -11.55 14.47 -11.01
CA THR A 24 -11.44 14.93 -9.62
C THR A 24 -9.98 15.23 -9.27
N ILE A 25 -9.07 14.30 -9.57
CA ILE A 25 -7.64 14.49 -9.29
C ILE A 25 -7.09 15.71 -10.06
N LEU A 26 -7.45 15.88 -11.33
CA LEU A 26 -7.02 17.03 -12.13
C LEU A 26 -7.53 18.37 -11.59
N THR A 27 -8.70 18.37 -10.95
CA THR A 27 -9.30 19.57 -10.35
C THR A 27 -8.66 19.90 -9.00
N GLU A 28 -8.38 18.90 -8.18
CA GLU A 28 -7.90 19.10 -6.80
C GLU A 28 -6.38 19.15 -6.67
N LYS A 29 -5.63 18.71 -7.70
CA LYS A 29 -4.17 18.59 -7.66
C LYS A 29 -3.45 19.84 -7.18
N ASP A 30 -3.90 21.03 -7.59
CA ASP A 30 -3.16 22.26 -7.34
C ASP A 30 -3.30 22.66 -5.86
N GLN A 31 -4.47 22.40 -5.26
CA GLN A 31 -4.68 22.57 -3.84
C GLN A 31 -3.88 21.55 -3.02
N MET A 32 -3.85 20.28 -3.45
CA MET A 32 -3.04 19.24 -2.80
C MET A 32 -1.55 19.61 -2.83
N LEU A 33 -1.04 20.02 -3.99
CA LEU A 33 0.36 20.41 -4.16
C LEU A 33 0.70 21.66 -3.34
N ALA A 34 -0.19 22.65 -3.25
CA ALA A 34 0.01 23.82 -2.41
C ALA A 34 0.16 23.43 -0.93
N ARG A 35 -0.68 22.52 -0.43
CA ARG A 35 -0.59 22.03 0.97
C ARG A 35 0.69 21.24 1.24
N ILE A 36 1.14 20.43 0.28
CA ILE A 36 2.43 19.72 0.40
C ILE A 36 3.59 20.72 0.36
N ASN A 37 3.55 21.68 -0.55
CA ASN A 37 4.59 22.69 -0.69
C ASN A 37 4.71 23.61 0.53
N TYR A 38 3.61 23.84 1.26
CA TYR A 38 3.65 24.53 2.54
C TYR A 38 4.59 23.81 3.55
N LEU A 39 4.64 22.47 3.54
CA LEU A 39 5.52 21.71 4.42
C LEU A 39 7.01 21.93 4.11
N HIS A 40 7.37 22.33 2.89
CA HIS A 40 8.76 22.65 2.52
C HIS A 40 9.25 23.99 3.09
N GLN A 41 8.37 24.78 3.71
CA GLN A 41 8.74 26.05 4.35
C GLN A 41 9.37 25.86 5.73
N PHE A 42 9.22 24.68 6.34
CA PHE A 42 9.82 24.37 7.64
C PHE A 42 11.30 23.99 7.48
N ASP A 43 12.19 24.55 8.30
CA ASP A 43 13.60 24.13 8.36
C ASP A 43 13.71 22.82 9.15
N THR A 44 14.07 21.74 8.45
CA THR A 44 14.19 20.39 9.01
C THR A 44 15.63 19.88 9.04
N LYS A 45 16.64 20.71 8.77
CA LYS A 45 18.06 20.28 8.65
C LYS A 45 18.59 19.53 9.88
N SER A 46 18.15 19.94 11.08
CA SER A 46 18.58 19.35 12.35
C SER A 46 17.50 18.49 13.00
N ILE A 47 16.42 18.18 12.29
CA ILE A 47 15.31 17.37 12.79
C ILE A 47 15.48 15.95 12.26
N GLN A 48 15.64 14.99 13.17
CA GLN A 48 15.67 13.57 12.79
C GLN A 48 14.27 13.11 12.33
N PRO A 49 14.16 12.39 11.20
CA PRO A 49 12.89 11.80 10.79
C PRO A 49 12.34 10.87 11.87
N LEU A 50 11.05 10.97 12.16
CA LEU A 50 10.39 10.07 13.09
C LEU A 50 10.06 8.75 12.39
N GLU A 51 10.74 7.67 12.75
CA GLU A 51 10.44 6.35 12.19
C GLU A 51 9.17 5.74 12.80
N LYS A 52 8.98 5.87 14.12
CA LYS A 52 7.83 5.33 14.86
C LYS A 52 7.49 6.24 16.04
N ILE A 53 6.20 6.51 16.24
CA ILE A 53 5.69 7.22 17.41
C ILE A 53 5.86 6.27 18.60
N ASN A 54 6.77 6.56 19.53
CA ASN A 54 7.10 5.76 20.72
C ASN A 54 7.97 4.49 20.50
N SER A 55 8.97 4.53 19.61
CA SER A 55 9.98 3.46 19.60
C SER A 55 10.96 3.61 20.76
N LEU A 56 10.78 2.80 21.79
CA LEU A 56 11.91 2.37 22.62
C LEU A 56 12.75 1.38 21.79
N PRO A 57 14.08 1.32 21.96
CA PRO A 57 14.88 0.27 21.36
C PRO A 57 14.30 -1.07 21.82
N LYS A 58 13.77 -1.85 20.89
CA LYS A 58 13.25 -3.18 21.18
C LYS A 58 14.44 -4.12 21.29
N GLY A 59 14.59 -4.75 22.45
CA GLY A 59 15.61 -5.76 22.73
C GLY A 59 15.26 -7.11 22.12
N ILE A 60 15.73 -8.19 22.75
CA ILE A 60 15.54 -9.58 22.27
C ILE A 60 14.05 -9.97 22.20
N GLU A 61 13.15 -9.23 22.87
CA GLU A 61 11.71 -9.50 22.92
C GLU A 61 10.95 -9.40 21.58
N ILE A 62 11.57 -8.90 20.50
CA ILE A 62 10.98 -8.96 19.14
C ILE A 62 11.34 -10.23 18.38
N LEU A 63 12.29 -11.01 18.89
CA LEU A 63 12.68 -12.25 18.24
C LEU A 63 11.61 -13.30 18.51
N PHE A 64 11.17 -13.97 17.45
CA PHE A 64 10.32 -15.13 17.58
C PHE A 64 11.17 -16.32 18.06
N GLU A 65 10.63 -17.10 18.98
CA GLU A 65 11.23 -18.37 19.37
C GLU A 65 11.17 -19.35 18.19
N ASP A 66 12.20 -20.18 18.03
CA ASP A 66 12.28 -21.21 16.99
C ASP A 66 11.43 -22.44 17.39
N ILE A 67 10.12 -22.23 17.51
CA ILE A 67 9.15 -23.24 17.90
C ILE A 67 8.12 -23.37 16.77
N PRO A 68 7.87 -24.59 16.27
CA PRO A 68 6.87 -24.79 15.22
C PRO A 68 5.45 -24.52 15.74
N ASP A 69 4.70 -23.70 15.02
CA ASP A 69 3.26 -23.52 15.19
C ASP A 69 2.50 -24.50 14.28
N PHE A 70 1.68 -25.37 14.88
CA PHE A 70 0.88 -26.37 14.18
C PHE A 70 -0.60 -25.97 14.02
N THR A 71 -0.93 -24.70 14.23
CA THR A 71 -2.30 -24.20 14.05
C THR A 71 -2.74 -24.39 12.60
N SER A 72 -3.80 -25.18 12.40
CA SER A 72 -4.36 -25.46 11.07
C SER A 72 -5.40 -24.42 10.70
N PHE A 73 -5.14 -23.68 9.63
CA PHE A 73 -6.09 -22.73 9.04
C PHE A 73 -6.75 -23.27 7.76
N ARG A 74 -6.59 -24.58 7.47
CA ARG A 74 -6.97 -25.17 6.18
C ARG A 74 -8.45 -24.93 5.83
N GLU A 75 -9.32 -25.04 6.82
CA GLU A 75 -10.76 -24.85 6.64
C GLU A 75 -11.12 -23.38 6.39
N GLN A 76 -10.38 -22.43 6.98
CA GLN A 76 -10.64 -20.98 6.87
C GLN A 76 -9.89 -20.30 5.72
N LEU A 77 -8.89 -20.97 5.17
CA LEU A 77 -7.94 -20.44 4.19
C LEU A 77 -8.62 -19.89 2.92
N PHE A 78 -9.81 -20.41 2.60
CA PHE A 78 -10.53 -20.09 1.38
C PHE A 78 -11.85 -19.37 1.60
N ASP A 79 -12.25 -19.12 2.86
CA ASP A 79 -13.56 -18.53 3.22
C ASP A 79 -13.78 -17.16 2.56
N ASN A 80 -12.70 -16.38 2.42
CA ASN A 80 -12.74 -15.05 1.82
C ASN A 80 -12.30 -15.02 0.35
N SER A 81 -11.99 -16.17 -0.24
CA SER A 81 -11.58 -16.21 -1.65
C SER A 81 -12.81 -16.07 -2.55
N ILE A 82 -12.79 -15.06 -3.42
CA ILE A 82 -13.83 -14.85 -4.44
C ILE A 82 -13.85 -16.01 -5.45
N HIS A 83 -12.69 -16.63 -5.69
CA HIS A 83 -12.52 -17.74 -6.63
C HIS A 83 -11.68 -18.84 -5.97
N SER A 84 -12.34 -19.86 -5.45
CA SER A 84 -11.71 -21.06 -4.89
C SER A 84 -12.37 -22.34 -5.41
N SER A 85 -11.57 -23.38 -5.58
CA SER A 85 -12.03 -24.71 -5.96
C SER A 85 -11.03 -25.74 -5.47
N GLU A 86 -11.49 -26.92 -5.04
CA GLU A 86 -10.62 -28.05 -4.61
C GLU A 86 -9.53 -27.67 -3.59
N ASN A 87 -9.83 -26.78 -2.63
CA ASN A 87 -8.86 -26.22 -1.68
C ASN A 87 -7.70 -25.47 -2.35
N GLN A 88 -7.99 -24.73 -3.42
CA GLN A 88 -7.05 -23.89 -4.15
C GLN A 88 -7.69 -22.54 -4.48
N ILE A 89 -6.86 -21.49 -4.55
CA ILE A 89 -7.27 -20.19 -5.08
C ILE A 89 -7.09 -20.24 -6.60
N ILE A 90 -8.15 -19.91 -7.33
CA ILE A 90 -8.13 -19.88 -8.79
C ILE A 90 -7.85 -18.45 -9.26
N ILE A 91 -6.72 -18.27 -9.92
CA ILE A 91 -6.31 -16.99 -10.51
C ILE A 91 -6.12 -17.12 -12.02
N LYS A 92 -6.32 -16.02 -12.74
CA LYS A 92 -5.96 -15.95 -14.15
C LYS A 92 -4.44 -16.09 -14.26
N LYS A 93 -3.98 -17.04 -15.07
CA LYS A 93 -2.56 -17.18 -15.41
C LYS A 93 -2.07 -15.88 -16.05
N VAL A 94 -1.07 -15.26 -15.44
CA VAL A 94 -0.35 -14.14 -16.06
C VAL A 94 0.55 -14.73 -17.14
N ILE A 95 0.28 -14.39 -18.39
CA ILE A 95 1.14 -14.69 -19.54
C ILE A 95 1.65 -13.33 -20.00
N ASP A 96 2.96 -13.11 -19.89
CA ASP A 96 3.61 -11.95 -20.49
C ASP A 96 3.84 -12.26 -21.98
N ASP A 97 3.36 -11.40 -22.86
CA ASP A 97 3.80 -11.30 -24.27
C ASP A 97 4.94 -10.26 -24.38
#